data_AF-A0AA39MVD9-F1
#
_entry.id   AF-A0AA39MVD9-F1
#
_cell.length_a   1.000
_cell.length_b   1.000
_cell.length_c   1.000
_cell.angle_alpha   90.00
_cell.angle_beta   90.00
_cell.angle_gamma   90.00
#
_symmetry.space_group_name_H-M   'P 1'
#
loop_
_entity.id
_entity.type
_entity.pdbx_description
1 polymer ?
#
loop_
_entity_poly.entity_id
_entity_poly.type
_entity_poly.pdbx_seq_one_letter_code
_entity_poly.pdbx_strand_id
1 'polypeptide(L)' 'LIQEPYISKQGKTRATQGWIAVYPTHHDQDPLLTRAVTLVNRSLSTNSWSSVPMDTQDAVAISLRTLAETIILINIYSD' A
#
# COMPACT_ATOMS: atom_id res chain seq x y z
N LEU A 1 -6.65 5.30 -0.67
CA LEU A 1 -6.56 3.98 -1.34
C LEU A 1 -6.66 4.25 -2.83
N ILE A 2 -5.78 3.66 -3.64
CA ILE A 2 -5.73 3.89 -5.09
C ILE A 2 -5.79 2.52 -5.78
N GLN A 3 -6.57 2.45 -6.86
CA GLN A 3 -6.68 1.28 -7.74
C GLN A 3 -6.14 1.65 -9.13
N GLU A 4 -5.65 0.65 -9.85
CA GLU A 4 -5.01 0.78 -11.17
C GLU A 4 -4.01 1.94 -11.25
N PRO A 5 -3.05 2.03 -10.30
CA PRO A 5 -2.13 3.14 -10.27
C PRO A 5 -1.22 3.12 -11.51
N TYR A 6 -0.93 4.29 -12.06
CA TYR A 6 0.17 4.40 -13.02
C TYR A 6 1.49 3.99 -12.35
N ILE A 7 2.16 2.99 -12.92
CA ILE A 7 3.50 2.53 -12.53
C ILE A 7 4.52 3.06 -13.54
N SER A 8 5.48 3.83 -13.05
CA SER A 8 6.55 4.40 -13.88
C SER A 8 7.53 3.34 -14.36
N LYS A 9 8.42 3.71 -15.29
CA LYS A 9 9.52 2.85 -15.76
C LYS A 9 10.48 2.43 -14.64
N GLN A 10 10.50 3.16 -13.52
CA GLN A 10 11.27 2.81 -12.32
C GLN A 10 10.52 1.84 -11.39
N GLY A 11 9.37 1.32 -11.82
CA GLY A 11 8.55 0.40 -11.04
C GLY A 11 7.85 1.07 -9.86
N LYS A 12 7.64 2.39 -9.86
CA LYS A 12 6.99 3.11 -8.75
C LYS A 12 5.83 3.97 -9.23
N THR A 13 4.77 4.07 -8.42
CA THR A 13 3.75 5.10 -8.57
C THR A 13 4.27 6.47 -8.14
N ARG A 14 3.63 7.53 -8.64
CA ARG A 14 3.94 8.90 -8.21
C ARG A 14 3.19 9.22 -6.91
N ALA A 15 3.94 9.38 -5.83
CA ALA A 15 3.44 9.91 -4.57
C ALA A 15 4.05 11.31 -4.32
N THR A 16 3.25 12.27 -3.86
CA THR A 16 3.80 13.57 -3.42
C THR A 16 4.55 13.39 -2.10
N GLN A 17 5.39 14.36 -1.72
CA GLN A 17 6.25 14.26 -0.53
C GLN A 17 5.51 13.96 0.77
N GLY A 18 4.21 14.29 0.88
CA GLY A 18 3.39 14.01 2.06
C GLY A 18 2.99 12.54 2.24
N TRP A 19 3.30 11.66 1.28
CA TRP A 19 2.82 10.29 1.27
C TRP A 19 3.95 9.26 1.20
N ILE A 20 3.67 8.08 1.77
CA ILE A 20 4.43 6.85 1.62
C ILE A 20 3.54 5.90 0.83
N ALA A 21 4.02 5.44 -0.32
CA ALA A 21 3.33 4.41 -1.10
C ALA A 21 3.63 3.03 -0.53
N VAL A 22 2.58 2.30 -0.15
CA VAL A 22 2.62 0.90 0.25
C VAL A 22 2.09 0.08 -0.91
N TYR A 23 2.95 -0.80 -1.40
CA TYR A 23 2.67 -1.68 -2.53
C TYR A 23 2.27 -3.09 -2.05
N PRO A 24 1.71 -3.93 -2.94
CA PRO A 24 1.54 -5.35 -2.66
C PRO A 24 2.88 -6.02 -2.32
N THR A 25 2.84 -7.11 -1.57
CA THR A 25 4.05 -7.80 -1.07
C THR A 25 5.01 -8.21 -2.18
N HIS A 26 4.48 -8.61 -3.33
CA HIS A 26 5.26 -9.09 -4.48
C HIS A 26 5.46 -8.03 -5.57
N HIS A 27 5.19 -6.76 -5.28
CA HIS A 27 5.31 -5.67 -6.24
C HIS A 27 6.67 -5.59 -6.94
N ASP A 28 7.78 -5.73 -6.20
CA ASP A 28 9.12 -5.58 -6.81
C ASP A 28 9.47 -6.75 -7.76
N GLN A 29 8.71 -7.85 -7.76
CA GLN A 29 8.90 -8.98 -8.69
C GLN A 29 8.34 -8.66 -10.07
N ASP A 30 7.15 -8.06 -10.13
CA ASP A 30 6.54 -7.57 -11.36
C ASP A 30 5.67 -6.34 -11.07
N PRO A 31 6.25 -5.13 -11.10
CA PRO A 31 5.54 -3.91 -10.77
C PRO A 31 4.33 -3.62 -11.67
N LEU A 32 4.29 -4.17 -12.90
CA LEU A 32 3.20 -3.93 -13.85
C LEU A 32 1.91 -4.67 -13.49
N LEU A 33 1.99 -5.69 -12.62
CA LEU A 33 0.84 -6.43 -12.11
C LEU A 33 0.19 -5.75 -10.90
N THR A 34 0.77 -4.66 -10.39
CA THR A 34 0.22 -3.96 -9.22
C THR A 34 -1.08 -3.25 -9.58
N ARG A 35 -2.20 -3.75 -9.03
CA ARG A 35 -3.55 -3.19 -9.25
C ARG A 35 -4.10 -2.38 -8.09
N ALA A 36 -3.46 -2.44 -6.92
CA ALA A 36 -3.83 -1.65 -5.74
C ALA A 36 -2.59 -1.06 -5.05
N VAL A 37 -2.69 0.19 -4.59
CA VAL A 37 -1.67 0.86 -3.76
C VAL A 37 -2.37 1.60 -2.61
N THR A 38 -1.77 1.53 -1.41
CA THR A 38 -2.22 2.33 -0.26
C THR A 38 -1.22 3.44 0.00
N LEU A 39 -1.70 4.69 0.06
CA LEU A 39 -0.88 5.83 0.45
C LEU A 39 -1.07 6.11 1.94
N VAL A 40 0.01 6.07 2.71
CA VAL A 40 0.02 6.43 4.12
C VAL A 40 0.60 7.83 4.28
N ASN A 41 -0.08 8.69 5.02
CA ASN A 41 0.39 10.05 5.25
C ASN A 41 1.65 10.01 6.13
N ARG A 42 2.69 10.79 5.76
CA ARG A 42 3.93 10.88 6.53
C ARG A 42 3.78 11.48 7.92
N SER A 43 2.70 12.20 8.19
CA SER A 43 2.39 12.68 9.54
C SER A 43 1.99 11.54 10.49
N LEU A 44 1.63 10.38 9.95
CA LEU A 44 1.35 9.19 10.75
C LEU A 44 2.68 8.57 11.18
N SER A 45 2.82 8.32 12.48
CA SER A 45 4.02 7.69 13.06
C SER A 45 4.31 6.37 12.35
N THR A 46 5.56 6.16 11.92
CA THR A 46 5.98 4.89 11.29
C THR A 46 5.90 3.71 12.25
N ASN A 47 5.75 3.95 13.56
CA ASN A 47 5.56 2.90 14.56
C ASN A 47 4.07 2.58 14.80
N SER A 48 3.15 3.38 14.27
CA SER A 48 1.71 3.17 14.42
C SER A 48 1.09 2.45 13.23
N TRP A 49 1.87 2.00 12.25
CA TRP A 49 1.37 1.20 11.15
C TRP A 49 2.44 0.31 10.54
N SER A 50 2.02 -0.76 9.85
CA SER A 50 2.91 -1.61 9.07
C SER A 50 2.17 -2.23 7.88
N SER A 51 2.89 -2.63 6.84
CA SER A 51 2.33 -3.52 5.81
C SER A 51 2.05 -4.91 6.39
N VAL A 52 0.96 -5.52 5.96
CA VAL A 52 0.66 -6.92 6.26
C VAL A 52 0.90 -7.74 4.98
N PRO A 53 1.76 -8.77 5.01
CA PRO A 53 2.04 -9.58 3.84
C PRO A 53 0.78 -10.24 3.26
N MET A 54 0.64 -10.20 1.93
CA MET A 54 -0.42 -10.85 1.18
C MET A 54 0.14 -11.43 -0.11
N ASP A 55 -0.26 -12.67 -0.42
CA ASP A 55 0.16 -13.38 -1.63
C ASP A 55 -0.73 -13.01 -2.84
N THR A 56 -0.76 -11.73 -3.17
CA THR A 56 -1.48 -11.19 -4.34
C THR A 56 -0.94 -9.80 -4.70
N GLN A 57 -1.04 -9.41 -5.98
CA GLN A 57 -0.76 -8.05 -6.46
C GLN A 57 -2.01 -7.17 -6.57
N ASP A 58 -3.18 -7.72 -6.24
CA ASP A 58 -4.48 -7.06 -6.35
C ASP A 58 -4.93 -6.42 -5.06
N ALA A 59 -4.19 -6.68 -3.98
CA ALA A 59 -4.51 -6.16 -2.67
C ALA A 59 -3.28 -5.63 -1.93
N VAL A 60 -3.55 -4.66 -1.07
CA VAL A 60 -2.58 -4.13 -0.10
C VAL A 60 -3.25 -4.09 1.26
N ALA A 61 -2.70 -4.84 2.21
CA ALA A 61 -3.10 -4.75 3.61
C ALA A 61 -2.10 -3.94 4.43
N ILE A 62 -2.64 -3.08 5.30
CA ILE A 62 -1.88 -2.41 6.34
C ILE A 62 -2.53 -2.66 7.70
N SER A 63 -1.70 -2.78 8.74
CA SER A 63 -2.14 -2.70 10.12
C SER A 63 -1.95 -1.27 10.61
N LEU A 64 -2.92 -0.76 11.36
CA LEU A 64 -2.92 0.55 11.99
C LEU A 64 -3.12 0.33 13.49
N ARG A 65 -2.12 0.69 14.29
CA ARG A 65 -2.17 0.59 15.75
C ARG A 65 -2.68 1.91 16.31
N THR A 66 -3.79 1.85 17.02
CA THR A 66 -4.33 2.97 17.82
C THR A 66 -4.06 2.73 19.31
N LEU A 67 -4.52 3.64 20.17
CA LEU A 67 -4.45 3.44 21.63
C LEU A 67 -5.38 2.34 22.12
N ALA A 68 -6.52 2.13 21.45
CA ALA A 68 -7.55 1.18 21.89
C ALA A 68 -7.42 -0.18 21.20
N GLU A 69 -7.07 -0.18 19.91
CA GLU A 69 -7.14 -1.38 19.08
C GLU A 69 -6.20 -1.33 17.86
N THR A 70 -6.08 -2.47 17.20
CA THR A 70 -5.40 -2.59 15.90
C THR A 70 -6.45 -2.74 14.81
N ILE A 71 -6.40 -1.86 13.81
CA ILE A 71 -7.27 -1.87 12.64
C ILE A 71 -6.50 -2.49 11.48
N ILE A 72 -7.07 -3.47 10.80
CA ILE A 72 -6.55 -3.99 9.53
C ILE A 72 -7.33 -3.33 8.41
N LEU A 73 -6.64 -2.58 7.55
CA LEU A 73 -7.19 -2.00 6.35
C LEU A 73 -6.69 -2.79 5.15
N ILE A 74 -7.61 -3.29 4.32
CA ILE A 74 -7.28 -4.02 3.10
C ILE A 74 -7.87 -3.25 1.91
N ASN A 75 -7.00 -2.76 1.04
CA ASN A 75 -7.37 -2.22 -0.26
C ASN A 75 -7.35 -3.36 -1.27
N ILE A 76 -8.49 -3.72 -1.84
CA ILE A 76 -8.62 -4.82 -2.80
C ILE A 76 -9.16 -4.25 -4.11
N TYR A 77 -8.53 -4.63 -5.22
CA TYR A 77 -9.10 -4.51 -6.56
C TYR A 77 -9.86 -5.80 -6.88
N SER A 78 -11.13 -5.68 -7.26
CA SER A 78 -11.98 -6.79 -7.72
C SER A 78 -12.53 -6.42 -9.09
N ASP A 79 -12.60 -7.41 -9.97
CA ASP A 79 -13.37 -7.36 -11.21
C ASP A 79 -14.87 -7.57 -10.97
#